data_AF-A0A7C5M4X9-F1
#
_entry.id   AF-A0A7C5M4X9-F1
#
_cell.length_a   1.000
_cell.length_b   1.000
_cell.length_c   1.000
_cell.angle_alpha   90.00
_cell.angle_beta   90.00
_cell.angle_gamma   90.00
#
_symmetry.space_group_name_H-M   'P 1'
#
loop_
_entity.id
_entity.type
_entity.pdbx_description
1 polymer ?
#
loop_
_entity_poly.entity_id
_entity_poly.type
_entity_poly.pdbx_seq_one_letter_code
_entity_poly.pdbx_strand_id
1 'polypeptide(L)'
;MPKRTELTNFIILVLSALLYVRLFYFTQRYQSVELSLLIILLFGAYGLLLVRYRQLNIKVLLGAALLYRLLPLLALPALSDDFYRFIWDGRLWAAGINPFAGLPADLVNNPALRAYGITPQLFELLNSPTHYTVYPAIPQYINWLAAKLFPHDILHAVLVMRVFIIIAEAGSLWLLV
;
A
#
# COMPACT_ATOMS: atom_id res chain seq x y z
N MET A 1 13.56 -32.89 -14.01
CA MET A 1 12.24 -32.42 -14.51
C MET A 1 11.31 -32.31 -13.32
N PRO A 2 10.73 -31.13 -13.04
CA PRO A 2 9.75 -31.00 -11.96
C PRO A 2 8.60 -31.98 -12.21
N LYS A 3 8.06 -32.59 -11.15
CA LYS A 3 6.87 -33.46 -11.28
C LYS A 3 5.75 -32.61 -11.90
N ARG A 4 4.91 -33.19 -12.78
CA ARG A 4 3.84 -32.45 -13.51
C ARG A 4 3.00 -31.54 -12.60
N THR A 5 2.80 -31.94 -11.35
CA THR A 5 2.11 -31.18 -10.29
C THR A 5 2.87 -29.91 -9.86
N GLU A 6 4.19 -29.97 -9.73
CA GLU A 6 5.05 -28.83 -9.40
C GLU A 6 5.02 -27.78 -10.51
N LEU A 7 5.04 -28.23 -11.78
CA LEU A 7 4.90 -27.35 -12.94
C LEU A 7 3.56 -26.61 -12.93
N THR A 8 2.45 -27.30 -12.65
CA THR A 8 1.12 -26.66 -12.56
C THR A 8 1.09 -25.59 -11.47
N ASN A 9 1.59 -25.90 -10.26
CA ASN A 9 1.60 -24.94 -9.16
C ASN A 9 2.46 -23.71 -9.48
N PHE A 10 3.61 -23.92 -10.11
CA PHE A 10 4.47 -22.84 -10.57
C PHE A 10 3.77 -21.95 -11.60
N ILE A 11 3.09 -22.54 -12.59
CA ILE A 11 2.31 -21.79 -13.59
C ILE A 11 1.23 -20.94 -12.91
N ILE A 12 0.51 -21.50 -11.94
CA ILE A 12 -0.52 -20.75 -11.20
C ILE A 12 0.11 -19.53 -10.53
N LEU A 13 1.23 -19.72 -9.80
CA LEU A 13 1.95 -18.63 -9.13
C LEU A 13 2.49 -17.57 -10.10
N VAL A 14 2.96 -17.94 -11.28
CA VAL A 14 3.43 -16.96 -12.27
C VAL A 14 2.25 -16.17 -12.85
N LEU A 15 1.17 -16.86 -13.22
CA LEU A 15 -0.01 -16.21 -13.78
C LEU A 15 -0.66 -15.25 -12.76
N SER A 16 -0.81 -15.65 -11.49
CA SER A 16 -1.35 -14.74 -10.48
C SER A 16 -0.43 -13.56 -10.18
N ALA A 17 0.90 -13.72 -10.29
CA ALA A 17 1.82 -12.59 -10.15
C ALA A 17 1.59 -11.55 -11.27
N LEU A 18 1.39 -11.99 -12.52
CA LEU A 18 1.05 -11.10 -13.63
C LEU A 18 -0.28 -10.37 -13.41
N LEU A 19 -1.29 -11.05 -12.86
CA LEU A 19 -2.57 -10.44 -12.49
C LEU A 19 -2.40 -9.38 -11.38
N TYR A 20 -1.53 -9.62 -10.39
CA TYR A 20 -1.19 -8.61 -9.39
C TYR A 20 -0.47 -7.41 -9.98
N VAL A 21 0.45 -7.62 -10.93
CA VAL A 21 1.08 -6.50 -11.65
C VAL A 21 0.03 -5.69 -12.41
N ARG A 22 -0.92 -6.35 -13.10
CA ARG A 22 -2.05 -5.68 -13.75
C ARG A 22 -2.84 -4.84 -12.74
N LEU A 23 -3.26 -5.47 -11.64
CA LEU A 23 -4.07 -4.86 -10.60
C LEU A 23 -3.42 -3.62 -9.98
N PHE A 24 -2.13 -3.67 -9.64
CA PHE A 24 -1.49 -2.59 -8.90
C PHE A 24 -0.93 -1.45 -9.76
N TYR A 25 -0.54 -1.73 -11.00
CA TYR A 25 0.09 -0.71 -11.86
C TYR A 25 -0.83 -0.15 -12.94
N PHE A 26 -1.89 -0.86 -13.31
CA PHE A 26 -2.67 -0.51 -14.50
C PHE A 26 -4.19 -0.50 -14.30
N THR A 27 -4.68 -0.85 -13.10
CA THR A 27 -6.11 -0.84 -12.78
C THR A 27 -6.40 0.30 -11.80
N GLN A 28 -7.34 1.17 -12.17
CA GLN A 28 -7.82 2.29 -11.35
C GLN A 28 -9.04 1.87 -10.54
N ARG A 29 -9.23 2.45 -9.34
CA ARG A 29 -10.35 2.09 -8.45
C ARG A 29 -11.76 2.17 -9.04
N TYR A 30 -11.98 3.06 -10.03
CA TYR A 30 -13.29 3.24 -10.68
C TYR A 30 -13.56 2.24 -11.81
N GLN A 31 -12.58 1.42 -12.19
CA GLN A 31 -12.73 0.36 -13.20
C GLN A 31 -13.34 -0.90 -12.57
N SER A 32 -14.55 -0.78 -12.02
CA SER A 32 -15.17 -1.81 -11.17
C SER A 32 -15.28 -3.19 -11.83
N VAL A 33 -15.51 -3.25 -13.15
CA VAL A 33 -15.56 -4.51 -13.90
C VAL A 33 -14.20 -5.19 -13.91
N GLU A 34 -13.15 -4.47 -14.31
CA GLU A 34 -11.79 -5.01 -14.34
C GLU A 34 -11.32 -5.41 -12.94
N LEU A 35 -11.56 -4.55 -11.95
CA LEU A 35 -11.21 -4.83 -10.55
C LEU A 35 -11.90 -6.11 -10.05
N SER A 36 -13.19 -6.26 -10.31
CA SER A 36 -13.95 -7.46 -9.89
C SER A 36 -13.43 -8.73 -10.58
N LEU A 37 -13.16 -8.66 -11.88
CA LEU A 37 -12.61 -9.78 -12.64
C LEU A 37 -11.22 -10.18 -12.11
N LEU A 38 -10.33 -9.22 -11.88
CA LEU A 38 -8.99 -9.48 -11.34
C LEU A 38 -9.08 -10.12 -9.95
N ILE A 39 -9.94 -9.61 -9.06
CA ILE A 39 -10.16 -10.20 -7.73
C ILE A 39 -10.68 -11.64 -7.85
N ILE A 40 -11.68 -11.90 -8.70
CA ILE A 40 -12.22 -13.25 -8.92
C ILE A 40 -11.14 -14.19 -9.44
N LEU A 41 -10.33 -13.77 -10.41
CA LEU A 41 -9.26 -14.59 -10.97
C LEU A 41 -8.15 -14.87 -9.95
N LEU A 42 -7.73 -13.87 -9.17
CA LEU A 42 -6.74 -14.02 -8.10
C LEU A 42 -7.25 -14.97 -7.00
N PHE A 43 -8.51 -14.82 -6.58
CA PHE A 43 -9.11 -15.70 -5.59
C PHE A 43 -9.30 -17.13 -6.14
N GLY A 44 -9.66 -17.26 -7.42
CA GLY A 44 -9.70 -18.55 -8.11
C GLY A 44 -8.33 -19.24 -8.17
N ALA A 45 -7.27 -18.50 -8.49
CA ALA A 45 -5.89 -19.00 -8.47
C ALA A 45 -5.47 -19.48 -7.08
N TYR A 46 -5.80 -18.70 -6.03
CA TYR A 46 -5.59 -19.11 -4.65
C TYR A 46 -6.38 -20.38 -4.29
N GLY A 47 -7.66 -20.48 -4.67
CA GLY A 47 -8.48 -21.67 -4.47
C GLY A 47 -7.91 -22.92 -5.16
N LEU A 48 -7.37 -22.77 -6.38
CA LEU A 48 -6.71 -23.85 -7.12
C LEU A 48 -5.42 -24.34 -6.44
N LEU A 49 -4.68 -23.45 -5.76
CA LEU A 49 -3.53 -23.82 -4.93
C LEU A 49 -3.99 -24.52 -3.64
N LEU A 50 -5.05 -24.02 -3.00
CA LEU A 50 -5.60 -24.61 -1.77
C LEU A 50 -6.06 -26.05 -1.98
N VAL A 51 -6.78 -26.37 -3.06
CA VAL A 51 -7.18 -27.78 -3.32
C VAL A 51 -5.98 -28.70 -3.60
N ARG A 52 -4.82 -28.12 -3.90
CA ARG A 52 -3.54 -28.82 -4.12
C ARG A 52 -2.58 -28.70 -2.92
N TYR A 53 -3.03 -28.25 -1.75
CA TYR A 53 -2.15 -27.94 -0.60
C TYR A 53 -1.22 -29.09 -0.18
N ARG A 54 -1.67 -30.35 -0.28
CA ARG A 54 -0.85 -31.53 0.04
C ARG A 54 0.39 -31.70 -0.85
N GLN A 55 0.41 -31.00 -1.98
CA GLN A 55 1.51 -30.99 -2.95
C GLN A 55 2.36 -29.72 -2.85
N LEU A 56 2.07 -28.85 -1.88
CA LEU A 56 2.72 -27.55 -1.70
C LEU A 56 3.55 -27.56 -0.43
N ASN A 57 4.80 -27.13 -0.55
CA ASN A 57 5.64 -26.87 0.60
C ASN A 57 5.26 -25.50 1.19
N ILE A 58 4.93 -25.45 2.47
CA ILE A 58 4.57 -24.21 3.16
C ILE A 58 5.65 -23.14 3.02
N LYS A 59 6.94 -23.52 3.01
CA LYS A 59 8.06 -22.59 2.79
C LYS A 59 7.99 -21.91 1.41
N VAL A 60 7.52 -22.63 0.39
CA VAL A 60 7.32 -22.06 -0.97
C VAL A 60 6.16 -21.06 -0.95
N LEU A 61 5.07 -21.37 -0.25
CA LEU A 61 3.93 -20.46 -0.12
C LEU A 61 4.28 -19.20 0.66
N LEU A 62 5.04 -19.32 1.75
CA LEU A 62 5.53 -18.18 2.52
C LEU A 62 6.49 -17.32 1.70
N GLY A 63 7.42 -17.96 0.97
CA GLY A 63 8.30 -17.25 0.05
C GLY A 63 7.54 -16.52 -1.06
N ALA A 64 6.52 -17.17 -1.65
CA ALA A 64 5.65 -16.54 -2.64
C ALA A 64 4.87 -15.36 -2.03
N ALA A 65 4.31 -15.50 -0.83
CA ALA A 65 3.58 -14.43 -0.15
C ALA A 65 4.44 -13.18 0.05
N LEU A 66 5.69 -13.35 0.49
CA LEU A 66 6.66 -12.24 0.62
C LEU A 66 6.97 -11.61 -0.75
N LEU A 67 7.25 -12.42 -1.78
CA LEU A 67 7.52 -11.92 -3.14
C LEU A 67 6.34 -11.13 -3.71
N TYR A 68 5.11 -11.60 -3.48
CA TYR A 68 3.89 -10.93 -3.92
C TYR A 68 3.74 -9.56 -3.27
N ARG A 69 4.19 -9.42 -2.02
CA ARG A 69 4.17 -8.14 -1.33
C ARG A 69 5.17 -7.13 -1.89
N LEU A 70 6.25 -7.61 -2.52
CA LEU A 70 7.22 -6.76 -3.20
C LEU A 70 6.76 -6.30 -4.58
N LEU A 71 5.79 -6.99 -5.22
CA LEU A 71 5.29 -6.62 -6.55
C LEU A 71 4.81 -5.15 -6.61
N PRO A 72 3.95 -4.66 -5.70
CA PRO A 72 3.51 -3.27 -5.75
C PRO A 72 4.52 -2.27 -5.19
N LEU A 73 5.76 -2.66 -4.83
CA LEU A 73 6.66 -1.82 -4.05
C LEU A 73 6.83 -0.41 -4.65
N LEU A 74 6.95 -0.30 -5.97
CA LEU A 74 7.12 0.98 -6.68
C LEU A 74 5.83 1.57 -7.27
N ALA A 75 4.68 0.92 -7.10
CA ALA A 75 3.39 1.43 -7.60
C ALA A 75 2.88 2.57 -6.72
N LEU A 76 2.32 3.66 -7.25
CA LEU A 76 1.48 4.52 -6.41
C LEU A 76 0.15 3.81 -6.12
N PRO A 77 -0.40 3.86 -4.89
CA PRO A 77 -1.68 3.22 -4.59
C PRO A 77 -2.79 3.74 -5.50
N ALA A 78 -3.37 2.87 -6.32
CA ALA A 78 -4.46 3.21 -7.24
C ALA A 78 -5.86 2.85 -6.70
N LEU A 79 -5.91 2.11 -5.58
CA LEU A 79 -7.15 1.59 -4.99
C LEU A 79 -7.67 2.42 -3.79
N SER A 80 -6.83 3.31 -3.22
CA SER A 80 -7.21 4.26 -2.17
C SER A 80 -6.34 5.52 -2.28
N ASP A 81 -6.91 6.65 -1.92
CA ASP A 81 -6.27 7.97 -1.92
C ASP A 81 -5.86 8.41 -0.50
N ASP A 82 -6.14 7.61 0.53
CA ASP A 82 -5.85 7.94 1.94
C ASP A 82 -4.36 8.25 2.18
N PHE A 83 -3.47 7.73 1.34
CA PHE A 83 -2.04 8.00 1.47
C PHE A 83 -1.69 9.48 1.26
N TYR A 84 -2.49 10.25 0.51
CA TYR A 84 -2.31 11.70 0.46
C TYR A 84 -2.64 12.35 1.81
N ARG A 85 -3.66 11.85 2.51
CA ARG A 85 -3.98 12.30 3.87
C ARG A 85 -2.89 11.93 4.86
N PHE A 86 -2.30 10.74 4.74
CA PHE A 86 -1.12 10.35 5.52
C PHE A 86 0.05 11.31 5.31
N ILE A 87 0.38 11.63 4.06
CA ILE A 87 1.46 12.56 3.72
C ILE A 87 1.15 13.95 4.28
N TRP A 88 -0.08 14.43 4.14
CA TRP A 88 -0.52 15.71 4.71
C TRP A 88 -0.29 15.78 6.21
N ASP A 89 -0.77 14.79 6.97
CA ASP A 89 -0.63 14.75 8.42
C ASP A 89 0.84 14.67 8.84
N GLY A 90 1.63 13.87 8.13
CA GLY A 90 3.07 13.78 8.35
C GLY A 90 3.77 15.13 8.15
N ARG A 91 3.41 15.87 7.11
CA ARG A 91 3.94 17.20 6.81
C ARG A 91 3.52 18.25 7.83
N LEU A 92 2.28 18.20 8.32
CA LEU A 92 1.84 19.06 9.43
C LEU A 92 2.67 18.80 10.68
N TRP A 93 2.86 17.53 11.06
CA TRP A 93 3.66 17.20 12.22
C TRP A 93 5.13 17.60 12.03
N ALA A 94 5.69 17.43 10.83
CA ALA A 94 7.03 17.90 10.52
C ALA A 94 7.18 19.43 10.65
N ALA A 95 6.10 20.18 10.43
CA ALA A 95 6.01 21.63 10.65
C ALA A 95 5.76 22.04 12.12
N GLY A 96 5.73 21.07 13.05
CA GLY A 96 5.42 21.32 14.47
C GLY A 96 3.94 21.52 14.76
N ILE A 97 3.06 21.25 13.80
CA ILE A 97 1.61 21.36 13.96
C ILE A 97 1.03 19.99 14.31
N ASN A 98 0.23 19.93 15.36
CA ASN A 98 -0.52 18.74 15.71
C ASN A 98 -1.52 18.40 14.57
N PRO A 99 -1.45 17.21 13.93
CA PRO A 99 -2.35 16.83 12.83
C PRO A 99 -3.85 16.83 13.20
N PHE A 100 -4.17 16.74 14.50
CA PHE A 100 -5.54 16.79 15.01
C PHE A 100 -6.07 18.20 15.24
N ALA A 101 -5.22 19.24 15.11
CA ALA A 101 -5.56 20.60 15.53
C ALA A 101 -6.41 21.40 14.53
N GLY A 102 -6.59 20.93 13.29
CA GLY A 102 -7.35 21.66 12.29
C GLY A 102 -7.70 20.83 11.06
N LEU A 103 -8.64 21.34 10.28
CA LEU A 103 -9.02 20.74 9.00
C LEU A 103 -7.98 21.10 7.94
N PRO A 104 -7.72 20.21 6.97
CA PRO A 104 -6.89 20.57 5.81
C PRO A 104 -7.36 21.85 5.12
N ALA A 105 -8.68 22.04 5.01
CA ALA A 105 -9.29 23.22 4.39
C ALA A 105 -8.92 24.54 5.08
N ASP A 106 -8.71 24.52 6.40
CA ASP A 106 -8.32 25.71 7.17
C ASP A 106 -6.83 26.00 7.05
N LEU A 107 -6.02 24.97 6.78
CA LEU A 107 -4.56 25.02 6.85
C LEU A 107 -3.89 25.20 5.47
N VAL A 108 -4.57 24.82 4.38
CA VAL A 108 -3.99 24.83 3.00
C VAL A 108 -3.46 26.19 2.57
N ASN A 109 -4.08 27.28 3.01
CA ASN A 109 -3.72 28.63 2.61
C ASN A 109 -2.62 29.26 3.47
N ASN A 110 -2.12 28.56 4.50
CA ASN A 110 -1.07 29.08 5.36
C ASN A 110 0.29 29.11 4.62
N PRO A 111 0.86 30.29 4.31
CA PRO A 111 2.10 30.39 3.55
C PRO A 111 3.30 29.71 4.22
N ALA A 112 3.33 29.68 5.56
CA ALA A 112 4.44 29.09 6.32
C ALA A 112 4.54 27.56 6.13
N LEU A 113 3.43 26.90 5.78
CA LEU A 113 3.38 25.44 5.62
C LEU A 113 3.85 24.98 4.23
N ARG A 114 4.00 25.91 3.27
CA ARG A 114 4.52 25.59 1.93
C ARG A 114 5.93 25.03 1.98
N ALA A 115 6.77 25.51 2.89
CA ALA A 115 8.12 24.99 3.11
C ALA A 115 8.15 23.51 3.51
N TYR A 116 7.04 22.99 4.06
CA TYR A 116 6.89 21.58 4.44
C TYR A 116 6.12 20.75 3.40
N GLY A 117 5.87 21.30 2.22
CA GLY A 117 5.14 20.62 1.15
C GLY A 117 3.62 20.61 1.33
N ILE A 118 3.05 21.35 2.27
CA ILE A 118 1.62 21.60 2.32
C ILE A 118 1.28 22.59 1.22
N THR A 119 0.64 22.11 0.16
CA THR A 119 0.38 22.86 -1.07
C THR A 119 -1.06 22.67 -1.52
N PRO A 120 -1.65 23.63 -2.28
CA PRO A 120 -2.96 23.45 -2.89
C PRO A 120 -3.06 22.19 -3.75
N GLN A 121 -1.98 21.83 -4.44
CA GLN A 121 -1.92 20.62 -5.27
C GLN A 121 -2.06 19.34 -4.44
N LEU A 122 -1.39 19.26 -3.28
CA LEU A 122 -1.58 18.12 -2.36
C LEU A 122 -3.00 18.13 -1.78
N PHE A 123 -3.53 19.31 -1.44
CA PHE A 123 -4.85 19.47 -0.86
C PHE A 123 -5.96 18.95 -1.78
N GLU A 124 -5.87 19.24 -3.08
CA GLU A 124 -6.83 18.76 -4.09
C GLU A 124 -6.86 17.23 -4.23
N LEU A 125 -5.78 16.54 -3.85
CA LEU A 125 -5.68 15.09 -3.89
C LEU A 125 -6.26 14.41 -2.64
N LEU A 126 -6.59 15.18 -1.59
CA LEU A 126 -7.15 14.62 -0.36
C LEU A 126 -8.58 14.15 -0.60
N ASN A 127 -8.87 12.92 -0.16
CA ASN A 127 -10.24 12.41 -0.08
C ASN A 127 -11.01 12.91 1.16
N SER A 128 -10.33 13.57 2.11
CA SER A 128 -10.90 14.03 3.38
C SER A 128 -10.54 15.49 3.75
N PRO A 129 -10.69 16.47 2.83
CA PRO A 129 -10.19 17.84 3.05
C PRO A 129 -10.89 18.61 4.17
N THR A 130 -12.12 18.22 4.49
CA THR A 130 -13.00 18.85 5.49
C THR A 130 -13.19 18.01 6.74
N HIS A 131 -12.33 17.00 6.96
CA HIS A 131 -12.42 16.11 8.11
C HIS A 131 -11.14 16.17 8.95
N TYR A 132 -11.32 16.15 10.28
CA TYR A 132 -10.22 15.92 11.21
C TYR A 132 -9.56 14.57 10.93
N THR A 133 -8.28 14.47 11.25
CA THR A 133 -7.59 13.19 11.14
C THR A 133 -8.14 12.20 12.17
N VAL A 134 -8.30 10.95 11.74
CA VAL A 134 -8.78 9.83 12.56
C VAL A 134 -7.70 8.80 12.82
N TYR A 135 -6.50 9.02 12.30
CA TYR A 135 -5.44 8.01 12.33
C TYR A 135 -4.75 7.99 13.70
N PRO A 136 -4.55 6.81 14.31
CA PRO A 136 -3.96 6.69 15.63
C PRO A 136 -2.45 7.02 15.65
N ALA A 137 -1.87 7.09 16.84
CA ALA A 137 -0.50 7.58 17.05
C ALA A 137 0.59 6.84 16.26
N ILE A 138 0.52 5.51 16.16
CA ILE A 138 1.55 4.72 15.47
C ILE A 138 1.58 5.02 13.95
N PRO A 139 0.45 4.93 13.21
CA PRO A 139 0.40 5.41 11.83
C PRO A 139 0.83 6.86 11.67
N GLN A 140 0.42 7.76 12.56
CA GLN A 140 0.84 9.16 12.48
C GLN A 140 2.35 9.33 12.61
N TYR A 141 3.02 8.52 13.44
CA TYR A 141 4.47 8.56 13.56
C TYR A 141 5.15 8.09 12.26
N ILE A 142 4.62 7.05 11.64
CA ILE A 142 5.12 6.55 10.34
C ILE A 142 4.94 7.63 9.26
N ASN A 143 3.79 8.30 9.24
CA ASN A 143 3.48 9.40 8.32
C ASN A 143 4.45 10.57 8.50
N TRP A 144 4.70 10.96 9.75
CA TRP A 144 5.68 11.99 10.10
C TRP A 144 7.09 11.61 9.66
N LEU A 145 7.52 10.37 9.91
CA LEU A 145 8.84 9.90 9.50
C LEU A 145 8.98 9.91 7.97
N ALA A 146 7.96 9.45 7.25
CA ALA A 146 7.90 9.49 5.80
C ALA A 146 8.02 10.92 5.27
N ALA A 147 7.27 11.87 5.83
CA ALA A 147 7.32 13.28 5.46
C ALA A 147 8.65 13.95 5.83
N LYS A 148 9.29 13.56 6.94
CA LYS A 148 10.59 14.10 7.35
C LYS A 148 11.71 13.64 6.43
N LEU A 149 11.69 12.38 5.99
CA LEU A 149 12.68 11.83 5.05
C LEU A 149 12.45 12.33 3.62
N PHE A 150 11.19 12.48 3.21
CA PHE A 150 10.79 12.84 1.85
C PHE A 150 9.71 13.94 1.85
N PRO A 151 10.06 15.19 2.19
CA PRO A 151 9.10 16.26 2.39
C PRO A 151 8.37 16.71 1.13
N HIS A 152 8.94 16.50 -0.05
CA HIS A 152 8.36 16.91 -1.33
C HIS A 152 8.14 15.76 -2.31
N ASP A 153 8.43 14.52 -1.91
CA ASP A 153 8.34 13.34 -2.79
C ASP A 153 7.32 12.34 -2.26
N ILE A 154 6.20 12.22 -2.98
CA ILE A 154 5.07 11.37 -2.62
C ILE A 154 5.42 9.89 -2.74
N LEU A 155 6.13 9.49 -3.81
CA LEU A 155 6.45 8.09 -4.04
C LEU A 155 7.37 7.57 -2.94
N HIS A 156 8.42 8.31 -2.61
CA HIS A 156 9.36 7.89 -1.57
C HIS A 156 8.75 7.93 -0.17
N ALA A 157 7.85 8.87 0.13
CA ALA A 157 7.08 8.84 1.37
C ALA A 157 6.22 7.57 1.47
N VAL A 158 5.54 7.17 0.39
CA VAL A 158 4.78 5.91 0.32
C VAL A 158 5.69 4.70 0.48
N LEU A 159 6.91 4.71 -0.07
CA LEU A 159 7.89 3.63 0.12
C LEU A 159 8.23 3.45 1.60
N VAL A 160 8.45 4.54 2.34
CA VAL A 160 8.69 4.47 3.80
C VAL A 160 7.51 3.80 4.50
N MET A 161 6.27 4.23 4.22
CA MET A 161 5.08 3.63 4.81
C MET A 161 4.98 2.13 4.50
N ARG A 162 5.29 1.73 3.26
CA ARG A 162 5.28 0.31 2.84
C ARG A 162 6.32 -0.52 3.54
N VAL A 163 7.51 0.00 3.81
CA VAL A 163 8.54 -0.74 4.55
C VAL A 163 8.01 -1.17 5.91
N PHE A 164 7.33 -0.28 6.65
CA PHE A 164 6.72 -0.63 7.94
C PHE A 164 5.63 -1.70 7.80
N ILE A 165 4.80 -1.61 6.76
CA ILE A 165 3.76 -2.62 6.47
C ILE A 165 4.40 -3.98 6.17
N ILE A 166 5.44 -4.02 5.32
CA ILE A 166 6.16 -5.25 4.96
C ILE A 166 6.83 -5.87 6.18
N ILE A 167 7.45 -5.05 7.05
CA ILE A 167 8.05 -5.51 8.30
C ILE A 167 6.98 -6.12 9.21
N ALA A 168 5.83 -5.46 9.37
CA ALA A 168 4.74 -5.97 10.20
C ALA A 168 4.21 -7.31 9.68
N GLU A 169 4.05 -7.44 8.36
CA GLU A 169 3.62 -8.70 7.74
C GLU A 169 4.67 -9.80 7.84
N ALA A 170 5.95 -9.50 7.61
CA ALA A 170 7.04 -10.46 7.79
C ALA A 170 7.14 -10.93 9.24
N GLY A 171 6.99 -10.01 10.21
CA GLY A 171 6.90 -10.34 11.63
C GLY A 171 5.71 -11.23 11.95
N SER A 172 4.55 -10.97 11.33
CA SER A 172 3.36 -11.79 11.50
C SER A 172 3.56 -13.21 10.95
N LEU A 173 4.16 -13.35 9.77
CA LEU A 173 4.51 -14.65 9.20
C LEU A 173 5.54 -15.39 10.06
N TRP A 174 6.51 -14.69 10.64
CA TRP A 174 7.50 -15.28 11.53
C TRP A 174 6.86 -15.82 12.83
N LEU A 175 5.87 -15.12 13.38
CA LEU A 175 5.15 -15.58 14.58
C LEU A 175 4.20 -16.76 14.33
N LEU A 176 3.81 -16.99 13.07
CA LEU A 176 2.90 -18.09 12.67
C LEU A 176 3.62 -19.43 12.42
N VAL A 177 4.95 -19.43 12.30
CA VAL A 177 5.77 -20.60 11.93
C VAL A 177 6.63 -21.02 13.11
#